data_AF-A0A9D7KJU4-F1
#
_entry.id   AF-A0A9D7KJU4-F1
#
_cell.length_a   1.000
_cell.length_b   1.000
_cell.length_c   1.000
_cell.angle_alpha   90.00
_cell.angle_beta   90.00
_cell.angle_gamma   90.00
#
_symmetry.space_group_name_H-M   'P 1'
#
loop_
_entity.id
_entity.type
_entity.pdbx_description
1 polymer ?
#
loop_
_entity_poly.entity_id
_entity_poly.type
_entity_poly.pdbx_seq_one_letter_code
_entity_poly.pdbx_strand_id
1 'polypeptide(L)'
;MIIFPGYALNVRLLNESTAIALLSMPSDKGIIYTTNKGVNWNYGNSAVKDFRYDDIKILDNRIYLAGSGASFLVSGNSSLTQWDVRMDQTFIKLKCAGFLDPGYAIVGDEGGNLQVSTDRGNTWLKKKMPTGKLNKIHMVNDSLVYLLDSNKIYRSKDLCNTIEYVTSRPAGVISDIQITGDGSIWVCSGSYIFQMRSHWSVLEYQTDRIG
;
A
#
# COMPACT_ATOMS: atom_id res chain seq x y z
N MET A 1 1.21 -7.28 -29.92
CA MET A 1 0.62 -6.31 -28.95
C MET A 1 -0.67 -6.94 -28.44
N ILE A 2 -0.73 -7.29 -27.17
CA ILE A 2 -1.96 -7.83 -26.56
C ILE A 2 -2.70 -6.65 -25.96
N ILE A 3 -3.94 -6.45 -26.36
CA ILE A 3 -4.79 -5.36 -25.89
C ILE A 3 -5.78 -5.98 -24.91
N PHE A 4 -5.67 -5.61 -23.63
CA PHE A 4 -6.71 -5.92 -22.65
C PHE A 4 -7.75 -4.81 -22.66
N PRO A 5 -9.04 -5.12 -22.44
CA PRO A 5 -10.07 -4.10 -22.34
C PRO A 5 -9.96 -3.27 -21.05
N GLY A 6 -9.25 -3.76 -20.02
CA GLY A 6 -8.97 -3.05 -18.77
C GLY A 6 -7.65 -2.27 -18.72
N TYR A 7 -7.62 -1.21 -17.90
CA TYR A 7 -6.38 -0.51 -17.54
C TYR A 7 -5.63 -1.31 -16.47
N ALA A 8 -4.36 -1.63 -16.72
CA ALA A 8 -3.48 -2.20 -15.72
C ALA A 8 -2.95 -1.09 -14.79
N LEU A 9 -3.23 -1.18 -13.49
CA LEU A 9 -2.73 -0.23 -12.49
C LEU A 9 -1.30 -0.52 -12.06
N ASN A 10 -0.93 -1.79 -12.04
CA ASN A 10 0.29 -2.25 -11.44
C ASN A 10 0.71 -3.57 -12.09
N VAL A 11 2.00 -3.76 -12.34
CA VAL A 11 2.59 -5.02 -12.79
C VAL A 11 3.78 -5.38 -11.91
N ARG A 12 3.93 -6.67 -11.62
CA ARG A 12 5.06 -7.24 -10.88
C ARG A 12 5.57 -8.48 -11.59
N LEU A 13 6.88 -8.55 -11.78
CA LEU A 13 7.56 -9.77 -12.18
C LEU A 13 7.72 -10.66 -10.95
N LEU A 14 7.36 -11.94 -11.08
CA LEU A 14 7.60 -12.96 -10.07
C LEU A 14 8.90 -13.73 -10.37
N ASN A 15 9.18 -13.93 -11.67
CA ASN A 15 10.42 -14.48 -12.19
C ASN A 15 10.53 -14.13 -13.69
N GLU A 16 11.54 -14.68 -14.38
CA GLU A 16 11.81 -14.40 -15.80
C GLU A 16 10.66 -14.72 -16.76
N SER A 17 9.79 -15.67 -16.42
CA SER A 17 8.67 -16.09 -17.25
C SER A 17 7.30 -15.64 -16.73
N THR A 18 7.24 -15.25 -15.47
CA THR A 18 5.98 -15.07 -14.75
C THR A 18 5.81 -13.64 -14.27
N ALA A 19 4.66 -13.05 -14.60
CA ALA A 19 4.26 -11.72 -14.13
C ALA A 19 2.80 -11.72 -13.71
N ILE A 20 2.45 -10.82 -12.81
CA ILE A 20 1.08 -10.54 -12.37
C ILE A 20 0.78 -9.06 -12.57
N ALA A 21 -0.43 -8.73 -12.96
CA ALA A 21 -0.91 -7.36 -13.09
C ALA A 21 -2.30 -7.19 -12.48
N LEU A 22 -2.57 -5.99 -11.99
CA LEU A 22 -3.85 -5.59 -11.39
C LEU A 22 -4.69 -4.83 -12.41
N LEU A 23 -5.95 -5.24 -12.60
CA LEU A 23 -6.94 -4.55 -13.41
C LEU A 23 -7.93 -3.79 -12.52
N SER A 24 -8.42 -2.64 -12.99
CA SER A 24 -9.24 -1.74 -12.15
C SER A 24 -10.52 -1.20 -12.79
N MET A 25 -10.94 -1.71 -13.95
CA MET A 25 -12.18 -1.26 -14.58
C MET A 25 -13.39 -1.95 -13.94
N PRO A 26 -14.56 -1.28 -13.85
CA PRO A 26 -15.77 -1.89 -13.30
C PRO A 26 -16.14 -3.23 -13.96
N SER A 27 -15.93 -3.33 -15.27
CA SER A 27 -16.19 -4.52 -16.09
C SER A 27 -15.00 -5.48 -16.21
N ASP A 28 -13.80 -5.06 -15.79
CA ASP A 28 -12.55 -5.82 -15.95
C ASP A 28 -11.57 -5.43 -14.83
N LYS A 29 -11.68 -6.13 -13.70
CA LYS A 29 -10.94 -5.89 -12.46
C LYS A 29 -10.32 -7.21 -11.96
N GLY A 30 -9.55 -7.13 -10.89
CA GLY A 30 -8.92 -8.28 -10.29
C GLY A 30 -7.47 -8.44 -10.74
N ILE A 31 -7.02 -9.68 -10.86
CA ILE A 31 -5.67 -9.98 -11.32
C ILE A 31 -5.67 -10.68 -12.67
N ILE A 32 -4.65 -10.37 -13.46
CA ILE A 32 -4.22 -11.19 -14.59
C ILE A 32 -2.77 -11.61 -14.39
N TYR A 33 -2.39 -12.73 -14.96
CA TYR A 33 -1.02 -13.23 -14.89
C TYR A 33 -0.57 -13.88 -16.18
N THR A 34 0.73 -13.87 -16.41
CA THR A 34 1.41 -14.64 -17.47
C THR A 34 2.40 -15.60 -16.83
N THR A 35 2.63 -16.73 -17.48
CA THR A 35 3.69 -17.72 -17.13
C THR A 35 4.61 -18.00 -18.32
N ASN A 36 4.46 -17.23 -19.40
CA ASN A 36 5.17 -17.44 -20.66
C ASN A 36 5.72 -16.12 -21.24
N LYS A 37 6.35 -15.32 -20.39
CA LYS A 37 7.03 -14.06 -20.78
C LYS A 37 6.08 -13.04 -21.43
N GLY A 38 4.82 -13.02 -20.99
CA GLY A 38 3.82 -12.08 -21.49
C GLY A 38 3.25 -12.44 -22.86
N VAL A 39 3.56 -13.62 -23.42
CA VAL A 39 2.98 -14.09 -24.69
C VAL A 39 1.48 -14.30 -24.56
N ASN A 40 1.01 -14.85 -23.44
CA ASN A 40 -0.40 -14.97 -23.10
C ASN A 40 -0.63 -14.56 -21.64
N TRP A 41 -1.83 -14.08 -21.33
CA TRP A 41 -2.26 -13.76 -19.97
C TRP A 41 -3.57 -14.44 -19.65
N ASN A 42 -3.71 -14.85 -18.39
CA ASN A 42 -4.88 -15.52 -17.85
C ASN A 42 -5.44 -14.71 -16.70
N TYR A 43 -6.77 -14.74 -16.52
CA TYR A 43 -7.40 -14.20 -15.33
C TYR A 43 -7.08 -15.04 -14.10
N GLY A 44 -6.94 -14.38 -12.95
CA GLY A 44 -6.94 -15.04 -11.65
C GLY A 44 -8.24 -15.81 -11.40
N ASN A 45 -8.20 -16.70 -10.39
CA ASN A 45 -9.39 -17.45 -10.00
C ASN A 45 -10.49 -16.54 -9.42
N SER A 46 -11.70 -17.08 -9.19
CA SER A 46 -12.85 -16.29 -8.73
C SER A 46 -12.62 -15.51 -7.43
N ALA A 47 -11.78 -16.00 -6.51
CA ALA A 47 -11.47 -15.32 -5.26
C ALA A 47 -10.75 -13.96 -5.45
N VAL A 48 -10.18 -13.74 -6.64
CA VAL A 48 -9.42 -12.52 -7.00
C VAL A 48 -9.88 -11.86 -8.29
N LYS A 49 -10.95 -12.36 -8.93
CA LYS A 49 -11.39 -11.91 -10.27
C LYS A 49 -12.35 -10.72 -10.23
N ASP A 50 -13.06 -10.51 -9.13
CA ASP A 50 -14.12 -9.49 -9.05
C ASP A 50 -13.84 -8.37 -8.05
N PHE A 51 -12.61 -8.28 -7.57
CA PHE A 51 -12.18 -7.25 -6.62
C PHE A 51 -11.26 -6.24 -7.30
N ARG A 52 -11.42 -4.98 -6.94
CA ARG A 52 -10.44 -3.95 -7.30
C ARG A 52 -9.34 -3.98 -6.25
N TYR A 53 -8.15 -4.38 -6.66
CA TYR A 53 -6.94 -4.28 -5.86
C TYR A 53 -6.23 -2.97 -6.18
N ASP A 54 -5.83 -2.25 -5.14
CA ASP A 54 -5.13 -0.98 -5.26
C ASP A 54 -3.63 -1.13 -5.00
N ASP A 55 -3.20 -2.20 -4.31
CA ASP A 55 -1.78 -2.49 -4.10
C ASP A 55 -1.45 -4.00 -4.17
N ILE A 56 -0.20 -4.28 -4.55
CA ILE A 56 0.38 -5.63 -4.61
C ILE A 56 1.82 -5.60 -4.09
N LYS A 57 2.12 -6.52 -3.17
CA LYS A 57 3.46 -6.75 -2.62
C LYS A 57 3.85 -8.22 -2.73
N ILE A 58 5.13 -8.45 -2.96
CA ILE A 58 5.72 -9.78 -2.98
C ILE A 58 6.69 -9.86 -1.82
N LEU A 59 6.53 -10.88 -0.99
CA LEU A 59 7.23 -11.03 0.28
C LEU A 59 7.34 -12.52 0.61
N ASP A 60 8.53 -13.02 0.98
CA ASP A 60 8.76 -14.45 1.29
C ASP A 60 8.15 -15.42 0.26
N ASN A 61 8.33 -15.14 -1.04
CA ASN A 61 7.75 -15.93 -2.14
C ASN A 61 6.21 -16.04 -2.13
N ARG A 62 5.53 -15.09 -1.48
CA ARG A 62 4.07 -14.95 -1.46
C ARG A 62 3.66 -13.61 -2.02
N ILE A 63 2.45 -13.57 -2.55
CA ILE A 63 1.82 -12.37 -3.08
C ILE A 63 0.75 -11.91 -2.10
N TYR A 64 0.79 -10.62 -1.79
CA TYR A 64 -0.12 -9.94 -0.90
C TYR A 64 -0.91 -8.92 -1.71
N LEU A 65 -2.24 -9.02 -1.65
CA LEU A 65 -3.17 -8.16 -2.36
C LEU A 65 -4.05 -7.40 -1.36
N ALA A 66 -4.27 -6.11 -1.63
CA ALA A 66 -5.21 -5.28 -0.89
C ALA A 66 -5.95 -4.31 -1.81
N GLY A 67 -7.23 -4.04 -1.51
CA GLY A 67 -8.03 -3.05 -2.25
C GLY A 67 -9.47 -2.92 -1.76
N SER A 68 -10.28 -2.19 -2.54
CA SER A 68 -11.63 -1.78 -2.16
C SER A 68 -12.56 -2.95 -1.81
N GLY A 69 -13.23 -2.87 -0.66
CA GLY A 69 -14.10 -3.94 -0.14
C GLY A 69 -13.40 -4.94 0.80
N ALA A 70 -12.13 -4.69 1.14
CA ALA A 70 -11.35 -5.39 2.16
C ALA A 70 -11.25 -6.90 1.97
N SER A 71 -10.60 -7.30 0.88
CA SER A 71 -9.98 -8.62 0.83
C SER A 71 -8.48 -8.43 0.98
N PHE A 72 -7.94 -8.79 2.15
CA PHE A 72 -6.52 -9.07 2.24
C PHE A 72 -6.34 -10.52 1.84
N LEU A 73 -5.72 -10.75 0.68
CA LEU A 73 -5.43 -12.10 0.22
C LEU A 73 -3.94 -12.33 0.23
N VAL A 74 -3.59 -13.55 0.63
CA VAL A 74 -2.23 -14.05 0.55
C VAL A 74 -2.26 -15.24 -0.41
N SER A 75 -1.34 -15.26 -1.37
CA SER A 75 -1.19 -16.43 -2.23
C SER A 75 -0.74 -17.63 -1.40
N GLY A 76 -1.08 -18.83 -1.87
CA GLY A 76 -0.43 -20.06 -1.42
C GLY A 76 1.09 -20.00 -1.61
N ASN A 77 1.79 -21.01 -1.09
CA ASN A 77 3.26 -21.04 -1.02
C ASN A 77 3.97 -21.01 -2.39
N SER A 78 3.23 -21.18 -3.50
CA SER A 78 3.82 -21.24 -4.85
C SER A 78 2.85 -21.02 -6.02
N SER A 79 1.59 -20.62 -5.81
CA SER A 79 0.61 -20.63 -6.91
C SER A 79 -0.22 -19.36 -7.05
N LEU A 80 -0.45 -18.98 -8.31
CA LEU A 80 -1.33 -17.89 -8.76
C LEU A 80 -2.83 -18.25 -8.65
N THR A 81 -3.12 -19.47 -8.21
CA THR A 81 -4.44 -20.09 -8.28
C THR A 81 -5.02 -20.48 -6.92
N GLN A 82 -4.27 -20.30 -5.83
CA GLN A 82 -4.75 -20.50 -4.47
C GLN A 82 -4.56 -19.21 -3.67
N TRP A 83 -5.66 -18.70 -3.12
CA TRP A 83 -5.70 -17.44 -2.41
C TRP A 83 -6.43 -17.64 -1.09
N ASP A 84 -5.79 -17.24 0.00
CA ASP A 84 -6.34 -17.31 1.34
C ASP A 84 -6.85 -15.94 1.77
N VAL A 85 -8.13 -15.85 2.14
CA VAL A 85 -8.77 -14.60 2.57
C VAL A 85 -8.46 -14.40 4.06
N ARG A 86 -7.62 -13.42 4.34
CA ARG A 86 -7.09 -13.13 5.68
C ARG A 86 -7.82 -12.02 6.42
N MET A 87 -8.55 -11.19 5.69
CA MET A 87 -9.49 -10.24 6.25
C MET A 87 -10.66 -10.12 5.28
N ASP A 88 -11.87 -10.23 5.83
CA ASP A 88 -13.11 -10.29 5.05
C ASP A 88 -13.80 -8.92 4.95
N GLN A 89 -14.89 -8.91 4.19
CA GLN A 89 -15.61 -7.72 3.75
C GLN A 89 -16.34 -6.96 4.87
N THR A 90 -16.29 -7.43 6.13
CA THR A 90 -16.88 -6.71 7.27
C THR A 90 -16.17 -5.39 7.58
N PHE A 91 -14.95 -5.20 7.07
CA PHE A 91 -14.21 -3.94 7.16
C PHE A 91 -14.47 -3.06 5.91
N ILE A 92 -15.74 -2.64 5.78
CA ILE A 92 -16.41 -2.26 4.52
C ILE A 92 -15.75 -1.10 3.74
N LYS A 93 -14.77 -0.37 4.29
CA LYS A 93 -14.18 0.83 3.64
C LYS A 93 -12.67 1.02 3.85
N LEU A 94 -11.88 -0.04 3.69
CA LEU A 94 -10.42 0.10 3.64
C LEU A 94 -9.99 1.18 2.63
N LYS A 95 -9.07 2.03 3.06
CA LYS A 95 -8.53 3.16 2.32
C LYS A 95 -7.06 2.98 1.96
N CYS A 96 -6.29 2.33 2.83
CA CYS A 96 -4.85 2.13 2.64
C CYS A 96 -4.33 0.94 3.43
N ALA A 97 -3.15 0.47 3.05
CA ALA A 97 -2.44 -0.61 3.70
C ALA A 97 -0.92 -0.37 3.68
N GLY A 98 -0.22 -0.97 4.64
CA GLY A 98 1.23 -1.04 4.73
C GLY A 98 1.66 -2.47 5.08
N PHE A 99 2.79 -2.91 4.52
CA PHE A 99 3.30 -4.27 4.67
C PHE A 99 4.80 -4.25 4.94
N LEU A 100 5.28 -5.20 5.74
CA LEU A 100 6.69 -5.35 6.07
C LEU A 100 7.03 -6.81 6.43
N ASP A 101 8.24 -7.23 6.08
CA ASP A 101 8.83 -8.51 6.50
C ASP A 101 8.94 -8.68 8.02
N PRO A 102 8.77 -9.92 8.54
CA PRO A 102 8.45 -11.16 7.81
C PRO A 102 6.94 -11.43 7.71
N GLY A 103 6.07 -10.43 7.88
CA GLY A 103 4.62 -10.67 7.89
C GLY A 103 3.76 -9.65 8.62
N TYR A 104 4.29 -8.46 8.85
CA TYR A 104 3.52 -7.37 9.39
C TYR A 104 2.60 -6.79 8.33
N ALA A 105 1.35 -6.53 8.72
CA ALA A 105 0.37 -5.87 7.88
C ALA A 105 -0.41 -4.87 8.73
N ILE A 106 -0.57 -3.65 8.21
CA ILE A 106 -1.44 -2.64 8.80
C ILE A 106 -2.39 -2.20 7.70
N VAL A 107 -3.66 -2.15 8.02
CA VAL A 107 -4.72 -1.73 7.10
C VAL A 107 -5.59 -0.71 7.83
N GLY A 108 -6.11 0.28 7.12
CA GLY A 108 -7.00 1.26 7.73
C GLY A 108 -8.08 1.77 6.81
N ASP A 109 -9.16 2.27 7.40
CA ASP A 109 -10.34 2.78 6.70
C ASP A 109 -10.44 4.31 6.71
N GLU A 110 -11.41 4.83 5.94
CA GLU A 110 -11.70 6.26 5.88
C GLU A 110 -12.18 6.87 7.21
N GLY A 111 -12.59 6.03 8.17
CA GLY A 111 -12.99 6.44 9.52
C GLY A 111 -11.83 6.49 10.52
N GLY A 112 -10.60 6.21 10.07
CA GLY A 112 -9.40 6.18 10.91
C GLY A 112 -9.30 4.93 11.79
N ASN A 113 -10.10 3.89 11.54
CA ASN A 113 -9.92 2.60 12.19
C ASN A 113 -8.72 1.88 11.55
N LEU A 114 -7.98 1.16 12.38
CA LEU A 114 -6.80 0.41 12.00
C LEU A 114 -6.99 -1.06 12.38
N GLN A 115 -6.45 -1.97 11.58
CA GLN A 115 -6.23 -3.36 11.96
C GLN A 115 -4.75 -3.66 11.76
N VAL A 116 -4.13 -4.26 12.77
CA VAL A 116 -2.70 -4.58 12.78
C VAL A 116 -2.53 -6.08 12.91
N SER A 117 -1.77 -6.68 12.01
CA SER A 117 -1.34 -8.07 12.06
C SER A 117 0.18 -8.15 12.12
N THR A 118 0.68 -9.13 12.86
CA THR A 118 2.11 -9.46 12.97
C THR A 118 2.41 -10.88 12.49
N ASP A 119 1.41 -11.58 11.96
CA ASP A 119 1.44 -13.01 11.66
C ASP A 119 0.91 -13.31 10.25
N ARG A 120 1.22 -12.43 9.27
CA ARG A 120 0.80 -12.53 7.87
C ARG A 120 -0.73 -12.50 7.70
N GLY A 121 -1.42 -11.73 8.54
CA GLY A 121 -2.87 -11.58 8.51
C GLY A 121 -3.65 -12.78 9.05
N ASN A 122 -3.02 -13.71 9.78
CA ASN A 122 -3.76 -14.79 10.44
C ASN A 122 -4.62 -14.23 11.59
N THR A 123 -4.10 -13.25 12.32
CA THR A 123 -4.81 -12.54 13.38
C THR A 123 -4.66 -11.03 13.23
N TRP A 124 -5.66 -10.30 13.73
CA TRP A 124 -5.76 -8.84 13.62
C TRP A 124 -6.14 -8.19 14.94
N LEU A 125 -5.42 -7.13 15.30
CA LEU A 125 -5.70 -6.29 16.45
C LEU A 125 -6.29 -4.96 15.97
N LYS A 126 -7.48 -4.61 16.50
CA LYS A 126 -8.15 -3.35 16.23
C LYS A 126 -7.45 -2.20 16.95
N LYS A 127 -7.09 -1.17 16.21
CA LYS A 127 -6.55 0.10 16.72
C LYS A 127 -7.26 1.28 16.05
N LYS A 128 -6.90 2.50 16.44
CA LYS A 128 -7.53 3.70 15.88
C LYS A 128 -6.57 4.88 15.86
N MET A 129 -6.69 5.69 14.81
CA MET A 129 -6.05 7.00 14.75
C MET A 129 -6.57 7.91 15.89
N PRO A 130 -5.73 8.79 16.46
CA PRO A 130 -6.18 9.75 17.47
C PRO A 130 -7.26 10.69 16.92
N THR A 131 -7.10 11.14 15.67
CA THR A 131 -8.03 12.02 14.95
C THR A 131 -7.88 11.83 13.45
N GLY A 132 -8.86 12.30 12.68
CA GLY A 132 -8.73 12.46 11.23
C GLY A 132 -9.02 11.20 10.41
N LYS A 133 -8.79 11.32 9.10
CA LYS A 133 -8.95 10.22 8.14
C LYS A 133 -7.58 9.67 7.78
N LEU A 134 -7.49 8.35 7.58
CA LEU A 134 -6.24 7.73 7.16
C LEU A 134 -6.21 7.60 5.64
N ASN A 135 -5.21 8.21 5.02
CA ASN A 135 -5.00 8.17 3.57
C ASN A 135 -3.87 7.23 3.16
N LYS A 136 -2.80 7.15 3.95
CA LYS A 136 -1.64 6.31 3.63
C LYS A 136 -0.96 5.76 4.87
N ILE A 137 -0.41 4.56 4.74
CA ILE A 137 0.40 3.87 5.75
C ILE A 137 1.76 3.57 5.13
N HIS A 138 2.82 3.88 5.86
CA HIS A 138 4.18 3.52 5.48
C HIS A 138 4.87 2.86 6.67
N MET A 139 5.19 1.57 6.54
CA MET A 139 5.93 0.81 7.54
C MET A 139 7.42 0.90 7.21
N VAL A 140 8.21 1.45 8.12
CA VAL A 140 9.67 1.56 7.96
C VAL A 140 10.36 0.31 8.48
N ASN A 141 9.95 -0.14 9.66
CA ASN A 141 10.38 -1.38 10.29
C ASN A 141 9.28 -1.91 11.24
N ASP A 142 9.59 -2.95 12.01
CA ASP A 142 8.68 -3.67 12.90
C ASP A 142 8.17 -2.85 14.09
N SER A 143 8.59 -1.59 14.22
CA SER A 143 8.16 -0.67 15.28
C SER A 143 7.77 0.70 14.72
N LEU A 144 8.53 1.23 13.76
CA LEU A 144 8.36 2.57 13.19
C LEU A 144 7.38 2.57 12.01
N VAL A 145 6.26 3.25 12.21
CA VAL A 145 5.18 3.40 11.22
C VAL A 145 4.82 4.87 11.07
N TYR A 146 4.67 5.32 9.82
CA TYR A 146 4.12 6.62 9.49
C TYR A 146 2.69 6.48 8.95
N LEU A 147 1.80 7.32 9.47
CA LEU A 147 0.38 7.33 9.16
C LEU A 147 0.02 8.74 8.69
N LEU A 148 -0.62 8.82 7.52
CA LEU A 148 -0.88 10.10 6.88
C LEU A 148 -2.38 10.35 6.80
N ASP A 149 -2.77 11.51 7.30
CA ASP A 149 -4.00 12.19 6.88
C ASP A 149 -3.65 13.12 5.71
N SER A 150 -4.67 13.68 5.08
CA SER A 150 -4.65 14.65 3.99
C SER A 150 -3.66 15.79 4.21
N ASN A 151 -3.45 16.21 5.46
CA ASN A 151 -2.58 17.34 5.82
C ASN A 151 -1.77 17.12 7.11
N LYS A 152 -1.76 15.89 7.65
CA LYS A 152 -1.06 15.59 8.91
C LYS A 152 -0.24 14.33 8.76
N ILE A 153 0.94 14.37 9.38
CA ILE A 153 1.80 13.19 9.50
C ILE A 153 1.80 12.77 10.97
N TYR A 154 1.48 11.51 11.21
CA TYR A 154 1.60 10.86 12.49
C TYR A 154 2.68 9.79 12.43
N ARG A 155 3.23 9.47 13.60
CA ARG A 155 4.23 8.43 13.78
C ARG A 155 3.81 7.51 14.91
N SER A 156 4.12 6.24 14.77
CA SER A 156 4.14 5.27 15.85
C SER A 156 5.50 4.60 15.91
N LYS A 157 5.94 4.21 17.11
CA LYS A 157 7.16 3.44 17.36
C LYS A 157 6.86 2.09 18.03
N ASP A 158 5.61 1.64 17.97
CA ASP A 158 5.11 0.48 18.70
C ASP A 158 3.92 -0.16 17.96
N LEU A 159 3.98 -0.21 16.63
CA LEU A 159 2.97 -0.80 15.75
C LEU A 159 1.56 -0.25 16.01
N CYS A 160 1.47 1.07 16.10
CA CYS A 160 0.25 1.84 16.33
C CYS A 160 -0.40 1.62 17.70
N ASN A 161 0.33 1.12 18.73
CA ASN A 161 -0.17 1.14 20.11
C ASN A 161 -0.26 2.58 20.63
N THR A 162 0.76 3.39 20.35
CA THR A 162 0.77 4.83 20.54
C THR A 162 1.02 5.51 19.19
N ILE A 163 0.26 6.58 18.94
CA ILE A 163 0.33 7.36 17.71
C ILE A 163 0.51 8.82 18.13
N GLU A 164 1.67 9.37 17.81
CA GLU A 164 2.00 10.76 18.08
C GLU A 164 1.89 11.59 16.80
N TYR A 165 1.44 12.82 16.96
CA TYR A 165 1.43 13.80 15.89
C TYR A 165 2.84 14.32 15.65
N VAL A 166 3.32 14.30 14.41
CA VAL A 166 4.67 14.76 14.05
C VAL A 166 4.65 16.23 13.65
N THR A 167 3.78 16.61 12.71
CA THR A 167 3.74 17.97 12.15
C THR A 167 2.53 18.22 11.23
N SER A 168 2.24 19.50 10.97
CA SER A 168 1.26 20.01 9.97
C SER A 168 1.89 20.46 8.67
N ARG A 169 3.22 20.43 8.55
CA ARG A 169 3.94 20.83 7.33
C ARG A 169 4.54 19.58 6.69
N PRO A 170 4.21 19.28 5.42
CA PRO A 170 4.01 20.24 4.33
C PRO A 170 2.70 21.04 4.30
N ALA A 171 2.75 22.32 3.91
CA ALA A 171 1.53 23.05 3.58
C ALA A 171 0.89 22.43 2.32
N GLY A 172 -0.40 22.11 2.37
CA GLY A 172 -1.15 21.52 1.25
C GLY A 172 -1.58 20.07 1.49
N VAL A 173 -2.18 19.46 0.46
CA VAL A 173 -2.59 18.05 0.48
C VAL A 173 -1.40 17.16 0.20
N ILE A 174 -1.07 16.26 1.12
CA ILE A 174 0.00 15.28 0.96
C ILE A 174 -0.46 14.19 -0.02
N SER A 175 0.27 14.04 -1.12
CA SER A 175 -0.03 13.06 -2.17
C SER A 175 0.82 11.79 -2.06
N ASP A 176 2.06 11.92 -1.61
CA ASP A 176 2.96 10.78 -1.46
C ASP A 176 4.00 11.00 -0.35
N ILE A 177 4.50 9.89 0.20
CA ILE A 177 5.62 9.83 1.15
C ILE A 177 6.51 8.65 0.79
N GLN A 178 7.82 8.89 0.78
CA GLN A 178 8.84 7.86 0.65
C GLN A 178 9.83 7.99 1.80
N ILE A 179 10.29 6.86 2.32
CA ILE A 179 11.29 6.83 3.38
C ILE A 179 12.48 6.04 2.85
N THR A 180 13.66 6.64 2.91
CA THR A 180 14.90 6.03 2.46
C THR A 180 15.51 5.19 3.59
N GLY A 181 16.39 4.25 3.25
CA GLY A 181 17.01 3.34 4.24
C GLY A 181 17.86 4.05 5.30
N ASP A 182 18.25 5.31 5.07
CA ASP A 182 18.91 6.19 6.04
C ASP A 182 17.93 6.91 6.99
N GLY A 183 16.64 6.65 6.87
CA GLY A 183 15.57 7.26 7.67
C GLY A 183 15.09 8.61 7.16
N SER A 184 15.60 9.12 6.03
CA SER A 184 15.11 10.38 5.47
C SER A 184 13.69 10.21 4.93
N ILE A 185 12.84 11.20 5.20
CA ILE A 185 11.45 11.22 4.73
C ILE A 185 11.31 12.25 3.63
N TRP A 186 10.78 11.81 2.50
CA TRP A 186 10.42 12.64 1.36
C TRP A 186 8.91 12.74 1.27
N VAL A 187 8.37 13.95 1.20
CA VAL A 187 6.93 14.19 1.12
C VAL A 187 6.60 15.07 -0.07
N CYS A 188 5.68 14.62 -0.90
CA CYS A 188 5.09 15.45 -1.97
C CYS A 188 3.78 16.06 -1.46
N SER A 189 3.63 17.38 -1.56
CA SER A 189 2.40 18.08 -1.19
C SER A 189 2.13 19.24 -2.13
N GLY A 190 1.01 19.18 -2.84
CA GLY A 190 0.69 20.12 -3.92
C GLY A 190 1.84 20.20 -4.94
N SER A 191 2.38 21.42 -5.13
CA SER A 191 3.50 21.69 -6.04
C SER A 191 4.88 21.60 -5.39
N TYR A 192 4.98 21.06 -4.18
CA TYR A 192 6.20 21.09 -3.36
C TYR A 192 6.67 19.68 -2.98
N ILE A 193 8.00 19.51 -2.89
CA ILE A 193 8.66 18.33 -2.33
C ILE A 193 9.43 18.75 -1.08
N PHE A 194 9.29 17.99 0.00
CA PHE A 194 9.94 18.24 1.28
C PHE A 194 10.84 17.06 1.63
N GLN A 195 12.02 17.32 2.20
CA GLN A 195 12.90 16.28 2.77
C GLN A 195 13.11 16.52 4.27
N MET A 196 13.04 15.45 5.07
CA MET A 196 13.40 15.44 6.50
C MET A 196 14.53 14.45 6.74
N ARG A 197 15.68 14.89 7.27
CA ARG A 197 16.86 14.02 7.50
C ARG A 197 17.16 13.70 8.97
N SER A 198 16.67 14.51 9.91
CA SER A 198 16.76 14.31 11.38
C SER A 198 16.24 15.55 12.12
N HIS A 199 16.34 16.71 11.48
CA HIS A 199 15.66 17.97 11.81
C HIS A 199 15.09 18.60 10.52
N TRP A 200 14.10 19.49 10.67
CA TRP A 200 13.45 20.17 9.54
C TRP A 200 14.41 21.15 8.87
N SER A 201 14.76 20.89 7.60
CA SER A 201 15.29 21.90 6.69
C SER A 201 14.38 21.96 5.47
N VAL A 202 13.76 23.11 5.22
CA VAL A 202 13.01 23.35 3.98
C VAL A 202 14.03 23.43 2.85
N LEU A 203 13.95 22.51 1.89
CA LEU A 203 14.57 22.72 0.59
C LEU A 203 13.59 23.57 -0.23
N GLU A 204 13.78 24.89 -0.23
CA GLU A 204 13.08 25.73 -1.21
C GLU A 204 13.60 25.38 -2.60
N TYR A 205 12.67 25.15 -3.53
CA TYR A 205 12.99 25.09 -4.94
C TYR A 205 13.45 26.49 -5.38
N GLN A 206 14.75 26.68 -5.57
CA GLN A 206 15.23 27.82 -6.34
C GLN A 206 14.78 27.59 -7.78
N THR A 207 13.81 28.40 -8.23
CA THR A 207 13.54 28.55 -9.65
C THR A 207 14.74 29.30 -10.24
N ASP A 208 15.80 28.59 -10.62
CA ASP A 208 16.66 29.12 -11.67
C ASP A 208 15.83 29.06 -12.95
N ARG A 209 15.17 30.17 -13.23
CA ARG A 209 14.72 30.48 -14.59
C ARG A 209 15.98 30.48 -15.44
N ILE A 210 16.20 29.39 -16.17
CA ILE A 210 17.07 29.41 -17.33
C ILE A 210 16.39 30.37 -18.31
N GLY A 211 16.92 31.60 -18.37
CA GLY A 211 16.70 32.53 -19.47
C GLY A 211 17.47 32.09 -20.70
#